data_AF-A0A8J6YP21-F1
#
_entry.id   AF-A0A8J6YP21-F1
#
_cell.length_a   1.000
_cell.length_b   1.000
_cell.length_c   1.000
_cell.angle_alpha   90.00
_cell.angle_beta   90.00
_cell.angle_gamma   90.00
#
_symmetry.space_group_name_H-M   'P 1'
#
loop_
_entity.id
_entity.type
_entity.pdbx_description
1 polymer ?
#
loop_
_entity_poly.entity_id
_entity_poly.type
_entity_poly.pdbx_seq_one_letter_code
_entity_poly.pdbx_strand_id
1 'polypeptide(L)'
;MFDILPQPLKDFVDTIFNPPKAFLQQAVNYLNDISLIAGRGINLSNYLGFIAYLPPAWQSVINSFFSAVIFLAILWIIKVIMANYYSIKQAIKWW
;
A
#
# COMPACT_ATOMS: atom_id res chain seq x y z
N MET A 1 19.90 12.43 -18.59
CA MET A 1 19.15 12.43 -19.88
C MET A 1 18.92 13.84 -20.45
N PHE A 2 19.58 14.89 -19.93
CA PHE A 2 19.41 16.28 -20.42
C PHE A 2 20.72 17.08 -20.40
N ASP A 3 21.86 16.47 -20.79
CA ASP A 3 23.16 17.17 -20.90
C ASP A 3 23.32 17.95 -22.22
N ILE A 4 22.26 18.08 -22.99
CA ILE A 4 22.24 18.71 -24.32
C ILE A 4 21.53 20.08 -24.32
N LEU A 5 21.02 20.51 -23.17
CA LEU A 5 20.25 21.76 -23.05
C LEU A 5 21.11 22.88 -22.42
N PRO A 6 20.94 24.13 -22.87
CA PRO A 6 21.57 25.29 -22.23
C PRO A 6 21.23 25.32 -20.73
N GLN A 7 22.23 25.59 -19.88
CA GLN A 7 22.08 25.68 -18.41
C GLN A 7 20.77 26.36 -17.95
N PRO A 8 20.38 27.53 -18.49
CA PRO A 8 19.18 28.24 -18.05
C PRO A 8 17.87 27.47 -18.33
N LEU A 9 17.85 26.68 -19.40
CA LEU A 9 16.67 25.92 -19.82
C LEU A 9 16.52 24.65 -18.97
N LYS A 10 17.65 24.07 -18.54
CA LYS A 10 17.68 23.00 -17.56
C LYS A 10 17.18 23.47 -16.19
N ASP A 11 17.66 24.61 -15.71
CA ASP A 11 17.21 25.19 -14.43
C ASP A 11 15.72 25.56 -14.44
N PHE A 12 15.22 26.06 -15.58
CA PHE A 12 13.80 26.33 -15.77
C PHE A 12 12.95 25.05 -15.71
N VAL A 13 13.35 24.01 -16.45
CA VAL A 13 12.67 22.71 -16.44
C VAL A 13 12.73 22.09 -15.05
N ASP A 14 13.90 22.06 -14.41
CA ASP A 14 14.06 21.51 -13.07
C ASP A 14 13.21 22.28 -12.04
N THR A 15 13.01 23.59 -12.19
CA THR A 15 12.13 24.38 -11.31
C THR A 15 10.66 24.00 -11.45
N ILE A 16 10.20 23.75 -12.68
CA ILE A 16 8.79 23.39 -12.97
C ILE A 16 8.48 21.95 -12.56
N PHE A 17 9.43 21.02 -12.76
CA PHE A 17 9.22 19.60 -12.51
C PHE A 17 9.70 19.13 -11.12
N ASN A 18 10.41 19.96 -10.36
CA ASN A 18 10.78 19.63 -8.97
C ASN A 18 9.59 19.43 -8.04
N PRO A 19 8.58 20.33 -7.99
CA PRO A 19 7.47 20.19 -7.04
C PRO A 19 6.68 18.90 -7.24
N PRO A 20 6.29 18.51 -8.48
CA PRO A 20 5.65 17.22 -8.72
C PRO A 20 6.54 16.02 -8.33
N LYS A 21 7.85 16.10 -8.62
CA LYS A 21 8.80 15.04 -8.26
C LYS A 21 8.94 14.89 -6.75
N ALA A 22 9.04 16.00 -6.01
CA ALA A 22 9.09 16.01 -4.56
C ALA A 22 7.81 15.44 -3.94
N PHE A 23 6.65 15.76 -4.50
CA PHE A 23 5.37 15.19 -4.08
C PHE A 23 5.31 13.67 -4.27
N LEU A 24 5.73 13.18 -5.44
CA LEU A 24 5.81 11.74 -5.72
C LEU A 24 6.80 11.03 -4.79
N GLN A 25 7.95 11.65 -4.51
CA GLN A 25 8.94 11.12 -3.56
C GLN A 25 8.35 11.02 -2.15
N GLN A 26 7.58 12.02 -1.72
CA GLN A 26 6.93 12.04 -0.42
C GLN A 26 5.82 10.98 -0.32
N ALA A 27 5.04 10.77 -1.39
CA ALA A 27 4.05 9.71 -1.47
C ALA A 27 4.69 8.31 -1.38
N VAL A 28 5.84 8.10 -2.04
CA VAL A 28 6.61 6.86 -1.95
C VAL A 28 7.13 6.63 -0.53
N ASN A 29 7.65 7.66 0.13
CA ASN A 29 8.11 7.55 1.51
C ASN A 29 6.95 7.20 2.46
N TYR A 30 5.79 7.84 2.30
CA TYR A 30 4.59 7.54 3.07
C TYR A 30 4.10 6.09 2.87
N LEU A 31 4.12 5.60 1.63
CA LEU A 31 3.77 4.21 1.32
C LEU A 31 4.75 3.21 1.95
N ASN A 32 6.05 3.52 1.97
CA ASN A 32 7.06 2.69 2.61
C ASN A 32 6.89 2.65 4.14
N ASP A 33 6.57 3.79 4.76
CA ASP A 33 6.30 3.87 6.20
C ASP A 33 5.04 3.10 6.59
N ILE A 34 3.96 3.20 5.79
CA ILE A 34 2.75 2.39 6.01
C ILE A 34 3.02 0.91 5.76
N SER A 35 3.82 0.56 4.74
CA SER A 35 4.20 -0.83 4.46
C SER A 35 4.94 -1.46 5.65
N LEU A 36 5.76 -0.68 6.36
CA LEU A 36 6.40 -1.11 7.61
C LEU A 36 5.41 -1.37 8.75
N ILE A 37 4.31 -0.61 8.82
CA ILE A 37 3.25 -0.77 9.82
C ILE A 37 2.31 -1.92 9.45
N ALA A 38 2.00 -2.10 8.16
CA ALA A 38 1.18 -3.20 7.66
C ALA A 38 1.93 -4.55 7.66
N GLY A 39 3.25 -4.53 7.44
CA GLY A 39 4.12 -5.71 7.46
C GLY A 39 4.47 -6.20 8.86
N ARG A 40 4.47 -5.31 9.86
CA ARG A 40 4.46 -5.70 11.27
C ARG A 40 3.01 -5.96 11.66
N GLY A 41 2.52 -7.17 11.35
CA GLY A 41 1.16 -7.59 11.70
C GLY A 41 0.77 -7.12 13.11
N ILE A 42 -0.47 -6.64 13.25
CA ILE A 42 -1.00 -6.03 14.47
C ILE A 42 -0.54 -6.86 15.68
N ASN A 43 0.32 -6.28 16.52
CA ASN A 43 0.72 -6.94 17.75
C ASN A 43 -0.46 -6.86 18.72
N LEU A 44 -1.36 -7.84 18.61
CA LEU A 44 -2.62 -7.93 19.35
C LEU A 44 -2.40 -7.86 20.86
N SER A 45 -1.20 -8.21 21.34
CA SER A 45 -0.78 -8.07 22.74
C SER A 45 -0.80 -6.62 23.23
N ASN A 46 -0.48 -5.64 22.37
CA ASN A 46 -0.46 -4.22 22.72
C ASN A 46 -1.85 -3.55 22.66
N TYR A 47 -2.81 -4.15 21.95
CA TYR A 47 -4.12 -3.55 21.71
C TYR A 47 -5.25 -4.23 22.49
N LEU A 48 -5.08 -5.51 22.85
CA LEU A 48 -6.11 -6.30 23.54
C LEU A 48 -5.52 -6.83 24.85
N GLY A 49 -5.46 -5.97 25.87
CA GLY A 49 -4.85 -6.28 27.18
C GLY A 49 -5.41 -7.54 27.86
N PHE A 50 -6.66 -7.93 27.55
CA PHE A 50 -7.23 -9.20 28.00
C PHE A 50 -6.60 -10.42 27.32
N ILE A 51 -6.26 -10.30 26.03
CA ILE A 51 -5.64 -11.38 25.24
C ILE A 51 -4.17 -11.54 25.62
N ALA A 52 -3.50 -10.46 25.98
CA ALA A 52 -2.13 -10.50 26.52
C ALA A 52 -2.02 -11.32 27.83
N TYR A 53 -3.09 -11.43 28.60
CA TYR A 53 -3.12 -12.23 29.84
C TYR A 53 -3.42 -13.72 29.59
N LEU A 54 -3.88 -14.10 28.40
CA LEU A 54 -4.14 -15.50 28.06
C LEU A 54 -2.83 -16.28 27.86
N PRO A 55 -2.81 -17.59 28.17
CA PRO A 55 -1.65 -18.44 27.91
C PRO A 55 -1.19 -18.38 26.44
N PRO A 56 0.12 -18.51 26.15
CA PRO A 56 0.68 -18.33 24.80
C PRO A 56 0.00 -19.17 23.71
N ALA A 57 -0.48 -20.36 24.05
CA ALA A 57 -1.21 -21.23 23.12
C ALA A 57 -2.51 -20.59 22.61
N TRP A 58 -3.27 -19.93 23.49
CA TRP A 58 -4.53 -19.27 23.14
C TRP A 58 -4.30 -17.98 22.34
N GLN A 59 -3.23 -17.24 22.66
CA GLN A 59 -2.82 -16.07 21.87
C GLN A 59 -2.51 -16.46 20.42
N SER A 60 -1.81 -17.58 20.22
CA SER A 60 -1.46 -18.09 18.88
C SER A 60 -2.70 -18.43 18.04
N VAL A 61 -3.71 -19.07 18.65
CA VAL A 61 -4.98 -19.41 17.97
C VAL A 61 -5.70 -18.14 17.51
N ILE A 62 -5.80 -17.15 18.39
CA ILE A 62 -6.49 -15.89 18.08
C ILE A 62 -5.74 -15.12 16.98
N ASN A 63 -4.42 -15.03 17.08
CA ASN A 63 -3.59 -14.38 16.06
C ASN A 63 -3.73 -15.07 14.69
N SER A 64 -3.75 -16.40 14.67
CA SER A 64 -3.93 -17.20 13.45
C SER A 64 -5.33 -16.99 12.85
N PHE A 65 -6.36 -16.92 13.68
CA PHE A 65 -7.72 -16.62 13.26
C PHE A 65 -7.83 -15.23 12.60
N PHE A 66 -7.31 -14.19 13.26
CA PHE A 66 -7.31 -12.83 12.68
C PHE A 66 -6.50 -12.77 11.38
N SER A 67 -5.36 -13.44 11.32
CA SER A 67 -4.53 -13.50 10.11
C SER A 67 -5.28 -14.17 8.95
N ALA A 68 -6.02 -15.25 9.22
CA ALA A 68 -6.86 -15.92 8.22
C ALA A 68 -8.00 -15.01 7.73
N VAL A 69 -8.68 -14.30 8.62
CA VAL A 69 -9.75 -13.35 8.26
C VAL A 69 -9.20 -12.23 7.37
N ILE A 70 -8.07 -11.64 7.74
CA ILE A 70 -7.42 -10.58 6.95
C ILE A 70 -7.00 -11.11 5.58
N PHE A 71 -6.44 -12.31 5.53
CA PHE A 71 -6.06 -12.96 4.27
C PHE A 71 -7.28 -13.14 3.33
N LEU A 72 -8.41 -13.62 3.86
CA LEU A 72 -9.65 -13.75 3.10
C LEU A 72 -10.18 -12.39 2.63
N ALA A 73 -10.09 -11.35 3.45
CA ALA A 73 -10.48 -10.00 3.06
C ALA A 73 -9.64 -9.46 1.89
N ILE A 74 -8.32 -9.69 1.91
CA ILE A 74 -7.42 -9.32 0.80
C ILE A 74 -7.80 -10.06 -0.48
N LEU A 75 -8.04 -11.37 -0.40
CA LEU A 75 -8.49 -12.14 -1.57
C LEU A 75 -9.80 -11.62 -2.14
N TRP A 76 -10.73 -11.20 -1.28
CA TRP A 76 -12.00 -10.61 -1.71
C TRP A 76 -11.80 -9.28 -2.45
N ILE A 77 -10.92 -8.41 -1.94
CA ILE A 77 -10.55 -7.15 -2.60
C ILE A 77 -9.97 -7.42 -3.99
N ILE A 78 -9.02 -8.38 -4.10
CA ILE A 78 -8.42 -8.75 -5.38
C ILE A 78 -9.49 -9.24 -6.36
N LYS A 79 -10.43 -10.07 -5.90
CA LYS A 79 -11.56 -10.55 -6.72
C LYS A 79 -12.40 -9.40 -7.27
N VAL A 80 -12.72 -8.41 -6.43
CA VAL A 80 -13.52 -7.23 -6.84
C VAL A 80 -12.75 -6.38 -7.86
N ILE A 81 -11.45 -6.15 -7.64
CA ILE A 81 -10.61 -5.39 -8.59
C ILE A 81 -10.56 -6.11 -9.95
N MET A 82 -10.36 -7.43 -9.96
CA MET A 82 -10.35 -8.22 -11.19
C MET A 82 -11.70 -8.16 -11.91
N ALA A 83 -12.81 -8.28 -11.19
CA ALA A 83 -14.15 -8.17 -11.77
C ALA A 83 -14.38 -6.80 -12.43
N ASN A 84 -13.95 -5.72 -11.77
CA ASN A 84 -14.01 -4.36 -12.33
C ASN A 84 -13.15 -4.22 -13.59
N TYR A 85 -11.92 -4.74 -13.57
CA TYR A 85 -11.03 -4.74 -14.72
C TYR A 85 -11.67 -5.45 -15.94
N TYR A 86 -12.29 -6.61 -15.73
CA TYR A 86 -12.98 -7.32 -16.80
C TYR A 86 -14.21 -6.56 -17.32
N SER A 87 -14.98 -5.91 -16.44
CA SER A 87 -16.15 -5.10 -16.83
C SER A 87 -15.74 -3.93 -17.74
N ILE A 88 -14.69 -3.20 -17.35
CA ILE A 88 -14.15 -2.10 -18.16
C ILE A 88 -13.62 -2.61 -19.50
N LYS A 89 -12.85 -3.71 -19.49
CA LYS A 89 -12.33 -4.33 -20.70
C LYS A 89 -13.44 -4.77 -21.66
N GLN A 90 -14.55 -5.28 -21.13
CA GLN A 90 -15.72 -5.62 -21.94
C GLN A 90 -16.34 -4.35 -22.53
N ALA A 91 -16.58 -3.30 -21.74
CA ALA A 91 -17.19 -2.05 -22.22
C ALA A 91 -16.41 -1.41 -23.39
N ILE A 92 -15.08 -1.45 -23.35
CA ILE A 92 -14.22 -0.91 -24.43
C ILE A 92 -14.30 -1.75 -25.71
N LYS A 93 -14.59 -3.06 -25.66
CA LYS A 93 -14.70 -3.90 -26.87
C LYS A 93 -15.94 -3.60 -27.73
N TRP A 94 -16.96 -2.97 -27.16
CA TRP A 94 -18.23 -2.68 -27.83
C TRP A 94 -18.34 -1.24 -28.32
N TRP A 95 -17.32 -0.42 -28.09
CA TRP A 95 -17.11 0.90 -28.70
C TRP A 95 -16.06 0.78 -29.80
#